data_AF-A0A961C6R2-F1
#
_entry.id   AF-A0A961C6R2-F1
#
_cell.length_a   1.000
_cell.length_b   1.000
_cell.length_c   1.000
_cell.angle_alpha   90.00
_cell.angle_beta   90.00
_cell.angle_gamma   90.00
#
_symmetry.space_group_name_H-M   'P 1'
#
loop_
_entity.id
_entity.type
_entity.pdbx_description
1 polymer ?
#
loop_
_entity_poly.entity_id
_entity_poly.type
_entity_poly.pdbx_seq_one_letter_code
_entity_poly.pdbx_strand_id
1 'polypeptide(L)'
;MSQKGVCGMGGLLAALDQGRANVRDLDDPAALRGHADALLMVRHSRFSGFGFYAASPNAERLIGAAMMLDPTVCADGSGHTLIVGVNIASGTQIARAATRLRESGNEGVLVGVVLNALIEDWQREQASWTVPEVDVLLVLDGDERSVLGELAQRGECGVGLAFH
;
A
#
# COMPACT_ATOMS: atom_id res chain seq x y z
N MET A 1 -26.59 6.78 -25.12
CA MET A 1 -25.72 7.88 -25.60
C MET A 1 -24.33 7.63 -25.07
N SER A 2 -23.38 7.44 -25.97
CA SER A 2 -21.99 7.08 -25.69
C SER A 2 -21.21 8.36 -25.37
N GLN A 3 -20.83 8.57 -24.10
CA GLN A 3 -19.78 9.53 -23.76
C GLN A 3 -18.45 8.79 -23.90
N LYS A 4 -17.81 9.00 -25.06
CA LYS A 4 -16.42 8.64 -25.28
C LYS A 4 -15.56 9.40 -24.26
N GLY A 5 -14.78 8.63 -23.51
CA GLY A 5 -13.89 9.12 -22.47
C GLY A 5 -13.00 10.25 -22.95
N VAL A 6 -12.95 11.31 -22.16
CA VAL A 6 -11.87 12.29 -22.18
C VAL A 6 -10.65 11.62 -21.55
N CYS A 7 -10.07 10.65 -22.26
CA CYS A 7 -8.74 10.15 -21.96
C CYS A 7 -7.73 11.15 -22.57
N GLY A 8 -7.60 12.30 -21.92
CA GLY A 8 -6.70 13.37 -22.33
C GLY A 8 -6.19 14.09 -21.10
N MET A 9 -4.91 14.48 -21.11
CA MET A 9 -4.13 15.34 -20.19
C MET A 9 -4.71 15.67 -18.78
N GLY A 10 -5.97 16.11 -18.67
CA GLY A 10 -6.69 16.32 -17.43
C GLY A 10 -6.77 15.10 -16.51
N GLY A 11 -6.91 13.87 -17.04
CA GLY A 11 -6.88 12.66 -16.21
C GLY A 11 -5.52 12.40 -15.55
N LEU A 12 -4.43 12.65 -16.29
CA LEU A 12 -3.07 12.53 -15.75
C LEU A 12 -2.75 13.65 -14.76
N LEU A 13 -3.16 14.89 -15.06
CA LEU A 13 -2.98 16.02 -14.15
C LEU A 13 -3.74 15.82 -12.84
N ALA A 14 -4.98 15.32 -12.90
CA ALA A 14 -5.76 14.97 -11.72
C ALA A 14 -5.07 13.89 -10.88
N ALA A 15 -4.56 12.82 -11.50
CA ALA A 15 -3.83 11.77 -10.80
C ALA A 15 -2.53 12.29 -10.15
N LEU A 16 -1.83 13.22 -10.80
CA LEU A 16 -0.64 13.87 -10.24
C LEU A 16 -0.96 14.78 -9.06
N ASP A 17 -2.03 15.57 -9.17
CA ASP A 17 -2.48 16.45 -8.09
C ASP A 17 -2.99 15.64 -6.90
N GLN A 18 -3.72 14.55 -7.14
CA GLN A 18 -4.13 13.61 -6.11
C GLN A 18 -2.92 12.94 -5.46
N GLY A 19 -1.96 12.46 -6.25
CA GLY A 19 -0.74 11.86 -5.74
C GLY A 19 0.06 12.81 -4.84
N ARG A 20 0.09 14.11 -5.18
CA ARG A 20 0.69 15.16 -4.35
C ARG A 20 -0.10 15.42 -3.07
N ALA A 21 -1.43 15.46 -3.16
CA ALA A 21 -2.30 15.63 -2.01
C ALA A 21 -2.10 14.51 -0.99
N ASN A 22 -2.09 13.24 -1.45
CA ASN A 22 -1.87 12.07 -0.58
C ASN A 22 -0.51 12.10 0.13
N VAL A 23 0.54 12.60 -0.53
CA VAL A 23 1.86 12.74 0.10
C VAL A 23 1.86 13.88 1.12
N ARG A 24 1.23 15.02 0.81
CA ARG A 24 1.09 16.14 1.75
C ARG A 24 0.25 15.78 2.97
N ASP A 25 -0.70 14.87 2.83
CA ASP A 25 -1.47 14.37 3.96
C ASP A 25 -0.57 13.71 5.02
N LEU A 26 0.57 13.12 4.62
CA LEU A 26 1.56 12.59 5.56
C LEU A 26 2.32 13.69 6.33
N ASP A 27 2.21 14.96 5.93
CA ASP A 27 2.75 16.09 6.69
C ASP A 27 1.94 16.39 7.95
N ASP A 28 0.64 16.05 7.96
CA ASP A 28 -0.22 16.19 9.13
C ASP A 28 0.02 15.03 10.12
N PRO A 29 0.36 15.31 11.39
CA PRO A 29 0.66 14.26 12.37
C PRO A 29 -0.52 13.32 12.66
N ALA A 30 -1.77 13.82 12.60
CA ALA A 30 -2.93 13.00 12.91
C ALA A 30 -3.24 12.05 11.74
N ALA A 31 -3.19 12.54 10.51
CA ALA A 31 -3.29 11.72 9.30
C ALA A 31 -2.17 10.68 9.24
N LEU A 32 -0.90 11.08 9.43
CA LEU A 32 0.24 10.18 9.45
C LEU A 32 0.06 9.05 10.48
N ARG A 33 -0.40 9.39 11.70
CA ARG A 33 -0.72 8.40 12.72
C ARG A 33 -1.81 7.44 12.24
N GLY A 34 -2.91 7.95 11.68
CA GLY A 34 -4.01 7.13 11.17
C GLY A 34 -3.55 6.15 10.07
N HIS A 35 -2.70 6.60 9.14
CA HIS A 35 -2.12 5.73 8.11
C HIS A 35 -1.18 4.67 8.72
N ALA A 36 -0.38 5.04 9.72
CA ALA A 36 0.52 4.11 10.41
C ALA A 36 -0.25 3.06 11.21
N ASP A 37 -1.31 3.46 11.93
CA ASP A 37 -2.21 2.54 12.63
C ASP A 37 -2.84 1.56 11.62
N ALA A 38 -3.36 2.03 10.48
CA ALA A 38 -3.91 1.15 9.45
C ALA A 38 -2.89 0.13 8.91
N LEU A 39 -1.65 0.56 8.67
CA LEU A 39 -0.56 -0.32 8.24
C LEU A 39 -0.23 -1.39 9.30
N LEU A 40 -0.18 -1.00 10.58
CA LEU A 40 0.03 -1.93 11.69
C LEU A 40 -1.12 -2.93 11.81
N MET A 41 -2.36 -2.48 11.64
CA MET A 41 -3.53 -3.36 11.68
C MET A 41 -3.45 -4.45 10.60
N VAL A 42 -3.05 -4.10 9.37
CA VAL A 42 -2.83 -5.08 8.29
C VAL A 42 -1.74 -6.08 8.67
N ARG A 43 -0.60 -5.58 9.19
CA ARG A 43 0.48 -6.43 9.65
C ARG A 43 0.03 -7.39 10.74
N HIS A 44 -0.58 -6.89 11.81
CA HIS A 44 -0.98 -7.74 12.94
C HIS A 44 -2.06 -8.76 12.58
N SER A 45 -3.03 -8.38 11.76
CA SER A 45 -4.15 -9.25 11.41
C SER A 45 -3.78 -10.34 10.41
N ARG A 46 -2.89 -10.07 9.45
CA ARG A 46 -2.65 -10.99 8.32
C ARG A 46 -1.20 -11.36 8.07
N PHE A 47 -0.25 -10.57 8.56
CA PHE A 47 1.17 -10.71 8.25
C PHE A 47 2.01 -10.58 9.52
N SER A 48 1.54 -11.18 10.61
CA SER A 48 2.24 -11.14 11.89
C SER A 48 3.66 -11.67 11.72
N GLY A 49 4.63 -10.90 12.22
CA GLY A 49 6.06 -11.21 12.05
C GLY A 49 6.71 -10.75 10.74
N PHE A 50 5.96 -10.21 9.77
CA PHE A 50 6.57 -9.62 8.57
C PHE A 50 7.30 -8.32 8.93
N GLY A 51 8.45 -8.10 8.30
CA GLY A 51 9.15 -6.82 8.32
C GLY A 51 8.55 -5.81 7.34
N PHE A 52 8.93 -4.54 7.44
CA PHE A 52 8.59 -3.52 6.44
C PHE A 52 9.78 -3.19 5.54
N TYR A 53 9.47 -2.79 4.31
CA TYR A 53 10.45 -2.19 3.40
C TYR A 53 9.80 -1.04 2.63
N ALA A 54 10.46 0.11 2.59
CA ALA A 54 9.90 1.29 1.93
C ALA A 54 10.14 1.26 0.41
N ALA A 55 9.07 1.46 -0.38
CA ALA A 55 9.21 1.64 -1.83
C ALA A 55 9.56 3.09 -2.23
N SER A 56 9.49 4.03 -1.29
CA SER A 56 9.79 5.45 -1.50
C SER A 56 10.13 6.17 -0.19
N PRO A 57 10.79 7.34 -0.21
CA PRO A 57 11.05 8.14 1.00
C PRO A 57 9.79 8.51 1.78
N ASN A 58 8.66 8.74 1.10
CA ASN A 58 7.40 9.03 1.76
C ASN A 58 6.87 7.81 2.54
N ALA A 59 7.15 6.60 2.04
CA ALA A 59 6.83 5.37 2.76
C ALA A 59 7.78 5.11 3.94
N GLU A 60 9.05 5.54 3.87
CA GLU A 60 9.98 5.49 5.02
C GLU A 60 9.43 6.29 6.20
N ARG A 61 8.88 7.48 5.94
CA ARG A 61 8.23 8.30 6.98
C ARG A 61 7.05 7.58 7.63
N LEU A 62 6.22 6.93 6.81
CA LEU A 62 5.09 6.13 7.29
C LEU A 62 5.55 4.94 8.14
N ILE A 63 6.56 4.20 7.68
CA ILE A 63 7.15 3.09 8.43
C ILE A 63 7.77 3.59 9.74
N GLY A 64 8.46 4.73 9.73
CA GLY A 64 9.00 5.35 10.94
C GLY A 64 7.90 5.66 11.96
N ALA A 65 6.78 6.22 11.51
CA ALA A 65 5.61 6.42 12.37
C ALA A 65 5.04 5.09 12.91
N ALA A 66 4.97 4.05 12.08
CA ALA A 66 4.54 2.72 12.51
C ALA A 66 5.48 2.12 13.57
N MET A 67 6.79 2.27 13.41
CA MET A 67 7.79 1.80 14.39
C MET A 67 7.73 2.58 15.72
N MET A 68 7.33 3.85 15.70
CA MET A 68 7.08 4.62 16.92
C MET A 68 5.85 4.11 17.69
N LEU A 69 4.87 3.56 16.98
CA LEU A 69 3.64 3.01 17.56
C LEU A 69 3.81 1.55 18.01
N ASP A 70 4.56 0.74 17.25
CA ASP A 70 4.91 -0.63 17.55
C ASP A 70 6.43 -0.86 17.39
N PRO A 71 7.19 -0.87 18.50
CA PRO A 71 8.63 -1.12 18.47
C PRO A 71 9.04 -2.53 18.05
N THR A 72 8.09 -3.47 17.90
CA THR A 72 8.37 -4.83 17.40
C THR A 72 8.49 -4.89 15.88
N VAL A 73 8.20 -3.78 15.21
CA VAL A 73 8.37 -3.64 13.76
C VAL A 73 9.85 -3.54 13.41
N CYS A 74 10.30 -4.42 12.51
CA CYS A 74 11.61 -4.34 11.87
C CYS A 74 11.46 -3.77 10.44
N ALA A 75 12.39 -2.90 10.04
CA ALA A 75 12.41 -2.26 8.72
C ALA A 75 13.72 -2.58 7.96
N ASP A 76 14.16 -3.83 8.01
CA ASP A 76 15.40 -4.31 7.41
C ASP A 76 15.19 -5.01 6.05
N GLY A 77 13.93 -5.34 5.72
CA GLY A 77 13.60 -6.07 4.51
C GLY A 77 14.17 -7.48 4.48
N SER A 78 14.33 -8.16 5.63
CA SER A 78 14.79 -9.54 5.69
C SER A 78 13.61 -10.53 5.86
N GLY A 79 13.67 -11.66 5.14
CA GLY A 79 12.60 -12.66 5.17
C GLY A 79 11.25 -12.12 4.67
N HIS A 80 10.16 -12.59 5.28
CA HIS A 80 8.80 -12.16 4.92
C HIS A 80 8.62 -10.65 5.11
N THR A 81 8.28 -9.94 4.03
CA THR A 81 8.36 -8.47 3.98
C THR A 81 7.12 -7.85 3.36
N LEU A 82 6.62 -6.79 4.01
CA LEU A 82 5.61 -5.88 3.51
C LEU A 82 6.30 -4.66 2.85
N ILE A 83 6.21 -4.56 1.53
CA ILE A 83 6.72 -3.44 0.73
C ILE A 83 5.69 -2.31 0.74
N VAL A 84 5.99 -1.21 1.41
CA VAL A 84 5.06 -0.12 1.66
C VAL A 84 5.22 0.99 0.63
N GLY A 85 4.10 1.41 0.03
CA GLY A 85 4.01 2.60 -0.82
C GLY A 85 2.88 3.54 -0.39
N VAL A 86 2.97 4.81 -0.76
CA VAL A 86 1.92 5.79 -0.48
C VAL A 86 0.88 5.81 -1.59
N ASN A 87 1.35 5.74 -2.83
CA ASN A 87 0.52 5.79 -4.02
C ASN A 87 0.91 4.67 -4.97
N ILE A 88 -0.05 4.19 -5.74
CA ILE A 88 0.19 3.28 -6.85
C ILE A 88 -0.55 3.74 -8.11
N ALA A 89 0.16 3.68 -9.23
CA ALA A 89 -0.39 3.90 -10.56
C ALA A 89 -0.01 2.73 -11.48
N SER A 90 1.30 2.46 -11.62
CA SER A 90 1.85 1.38 -12.44
C SER A 90 2.53 0.27 -11.63
N GLY A 91 2.60 0.40 -10.30
CA GLY A 91 3.36 -0.53 -9.44
C GLY A 91 4.89 -0.43 -9.55
N THR A 92 5.45 0.47 -10.37
CA THR A 92 6.89 0.50 -10.65
C THR A 92 7.77 0.68 -9.40
N GLN A 93 7.35 1.49 -8.43
CA GLN A 93 8.12 1.67 -7.19
C GLN A 93 8.13 0.40 -6.34
N ILE A 94 6.98 -0.28 -6.23
CA ILE A 94 6.86 -1.56 -5.53
C ILE A 94 7.69 -2.64 -6.23
N ALA A 95 7.60 -2.75 -7.56
CA ALA A 95 8.38 -3.70 -8.34
C ALA A 95 9.89 -3.50 -8.13
N ARG A 96 10.36 -2.24 -8.20
CA ARG A 96 11.78 -1.92 -7.97
C ARG A 96 12.23 -2.26 -6.55
N ALA A 97 11.38 -2.02 -5.56
CA ALA A 97 11.67 -2.41 -4.18
C ALA A 97 11.75 -3.94 -4.03
N ALA A 98 10.81 -4.66 -4.63
CA ALA A 98 10.81 -6.13 -4.62
C ALA A 98 12.06 -6.70 -5.31
N THR A 99 12.42 -6.17 -6.49
CA THR A 99 13.66 -6.56 -7.19
C THR A 99 14.88 -6.33 -6.32
N ARG A 100 15.01 -5.18 -5.64
CA ARG A 100 16.15 -4.91 -4.74
C ARG A 100 16.21 -5.90 -3.58
N LEU A 101 15.06 -6.26 -3.01
CA LEU A 101 14.99 -7.27 -1.95
C LEU A 101 15.46 -8.64 -2.46
N ARG A 102 14.98 -9.07 -3.63
CA ARG A 102 15.44 -10.31 -4.28
C ARG A 102 16.94 -10.28 -4.57
N GLU A 103 17.44 -9.18 -5.14
CA GLU A 103 18.87 -8.98 -5.43
C GLU A 103 19.74 -8.99 -4.16
N SER A 104 19.18 -8.62 -3.00
CA SER A 104 19.85 -8.72 -1.70
C SER A 104 19.84 -10.13 -1.09
N GLY A 105 19.20 -11.11 -1.75
CA GLY A 105 19.09 -12.49 -1.29
C GLY A 105 17.86 -12.77 -0.43
N ASN A 106 16.86 -11.88 -0.42
CA ASN A 106 15.61 -12.16 0.28
C ASN A 106 14.78 -13.19 -0.51
N GLU A 107 14.60 -14.38 0.06
CA GLU A 107 13.79 -15.47 -0.49
C GLU A 107 12.37 -15.57 0.14
N GLY A 108 12.03 -14.66 1.06
CA GLY A 108 10.74 -14.63 1.74
C GLY A 108 9.58 -14.17 0.85
N VAL A 109 8.36 -14.33 1.36
CA VAL A 109 7.13 -13.79 0.74
C VAL A 109 7.19 -12.26 0.76
N LEU A 110 6.92 -11.64 -0.39
CA LEU A 110 6.89 -10.20 -0.59
C LEU A 110 5.46 -9.73 -0.86
N VAL A 111 4.94 -8.87 0.01
CA VAL A 111 3.57 -8.33 -0.09
C VAL A 111 3.64 -6.83 -0.29
N GLY A 112 3.08 -6.32 -1.37
CA GLY A 112 2.94 -4.88 -1.58
C GLY A 112 1.75 -4.32 -0.80
N VAL A 113 1.94 -3.24 -0.07
CA VAL A 113 0.87 -2.51 0.62
C VAL A 113 0.95 -1.04 0.23
N VAL A 114 -0.13 -0.50 -0.32
CA VAL A 114 -0.17 0.89 -0.80
C VAL A 114 -1.37 1.63 -0.24
N LEU A 115 -1.18 2.88 0.18
CA LEU A 115 -2.27 3.64 0.81
C LEU A 115 -3.36 4.11 -0.17
N ASN A 116 -3.01 4.38 -1.43
CA ASN A 116 -3.94 4.97 -2.39
C ASN A 116 -3.67 4.48 -3.83
N ALA A 117 -4.72 4.18 -4.58
CA ALA A 117 -4.65 4.00 -6.04
C ALA A 117 -4.95 5.31 -6.76
N LEU A 118 -4.16 5.65 -7.80
CA LEU A 118 -4.26 6.95 -8.50
C LEU A 118 -5.05 6.91 -9.82
N ILE A 119 -5.54 5.75 -10.26
CA ILE A 119 -6.24 5.60 -11.55
C ILE A 119 -7.56 4.88 -11.29
N GLU A 120 -8.65 5.65 -11.20
CA GLU A 120 -9.97 5.15 -10.79
C GLU A 120 -10.75 4.41 -11.89
N ASP A 121 -10.44 4.67 -13.18
CA ASP A 121 -11.32 4.28 -14.29
C ASP A 121 -10.76 3.21 -15.24
N TRP A 122 -9.44 3.03 -15.34
CA TRP A 122 -8.86 2.09 -16.33
C TRP A 122 -8.61 0.68 -15.80
N GLN A 123 -8.75 0.49 -14.47
CA GLN A 123 -8.26 -0.71 -13.78
C GLN A 123 -9.31 -1.42 -12.94
N ARG A 124 -10.50 -0.81 -12.73
CA ARG A 124 -11.65 -1.52 -12.13
C ARG A 124 -12.12 -2.72 -12.97
N GLU A 125 -11.82 -2.72 -14.27
CA GLU A 125 -12.11 -3.84 -15.19
C GLU A 125 -11.02 -4.93 -15.24
N GLN A 126 -9.83 -4.69 -14.68
CA GLN A 126 -8.78 -5.71 -14.57
C GLN A 126 -8.82 -6.30 -13.15
N ALA A 127 -9.43 -7.48 -13.03
CA ALA A 127 -9.65 -8.19 -11.77
C ALA A 127 -8.38 -8.57 -10.97
N SER A 128 -7.18 -8.28 -11.46
CA SER A 128 -5.93 -8.52 -10.74
C SER A 128 -4.84 -7.54 -11.13
N TRP A 129 -4.36 -6.74 -10.18
CA TRP A 129 -3.09 -6.05 -10.30
C TRP A 129 -1.95 -7.00 -9.94
N THR A 130 -1.08 -7.28 -10.91
CA THR A 130 0.15 -8.04 -10.68
C THR A 130 1.34 -7.10 -10.71
N VAL A 131 2.20 -7.21 -9.70
CA VAL A 131 3.48 -6.50 -9.64
C VAL A 131 4.56 -7.58 -9.65
N PRO A 132 5.57 -7.48 -10.53
CA PRO A 132 6.66 -8.46 -10.57
C PRO A 132 7.30 -8.67 -9.19
N GLU A 133 7.63 -9.91 -8.87
CA GLU A 133 8.26 -10.35 -7.60
C GLU A 133 7.39 -10.18 -6.33
N VAL A 134 6.15 -9.68 -6.47
CA VAL A 134 5.22 -9.48 -5.36
C VAL A 134 4.14 -10.56 -5.40
N ASP A 135 3.97 -11.27 -4.27
CA ASP A 135 3.02 -12.36 -4.13
C ASP A 135 1.57 -11.84 -3.97
N VAL A 136 1.41 -10.74 -3.22
CA VAL A 136 0.11 -10.13 -2.92
C VAL A 136 0.26 -8.61 -2.94
N LEU A 137 -0.70 -7.91 -3.56
CA LEU A 137 -0.79 -6.45 -3.51
C LEU A 137 -2.08 -6.04 -2.81
N LEU A 138 -1.97 -5.20 -1.78
CA LEU A 138 -3.08 -4.64 -1.00
C LEU A 138 -3.13 -3.13 -1.16
N VAL A 139 -4.32 -2.59 -1.42
CA VAL A 139 -4.56 -1.15 -1.54
C VAL A 139 -5.47 -0.71 -0.39
N LEU A 140 -4.94 0.05 0.56
CA LEU A 140 -5.68 0.56 1.71
C LEU A 140 -6.47 1.82 1.34
N ASP A 141 -7.28 1.77 0.29
CA ASP A 141 -8.13 2.90 -0.07
C ASP A 141 -9.24 3.12 1.00
N GLY A 142 -9.78 4.33 1.09
CA GLY A 142 -10.58 4.84 2.21
C GLY A 142 -11.60 3.88 2.83
N ASP A 143 -12.36 3.14 2.01
CA ASP A 143 -13.38 2.19 2.50
C ASP A 143 -12.76 0.90 3.10
N GLU A 144 -11.65 0.40 2.56
CA GLU A 144 -11.00 -0.82 3.05
C GLU A 144 -10.31 -0.60 4.42
N ARG A 145 -9.95 0.64 4.77
CA ARG A 145 -9.40 0.98 6.09
C ARG A 145 -10.42 0.76 7.21
N SER A 146 -11.69 1.04 6.92
CA SER A 146 -12.79 0.79 7.86
C SER A 146 -13.06 -0.70 8.02
N VAL A 147 -13.00 -1.47 6.93
CA VAL A 147 -13.19 -2.93 6.93
C VAL A 147 -12.05 -3.65 7.66
N LEU A 148 -10.80 -3.23 7.47
CA LEU A 148 -9.66 -3.76 8.22
C LEU A 148 -9.73 -3.40 9.71
N GLY A 149 -10.27 -2.22 10.01
CA GLY A 149 -10.69 -1.78 11.35
C GLY A 149 -11.57 -2.80 12.06
N GLU A 150 -12.64 -3.22 11.38
CA GLU A 150 -13.64 -4.17 11.89
C GLU A 150 -13.13 -5.61 11.94
N LEU A 151 -12.38 -6.06 10.93
CA LEU A 151 -11.83 -7.42 10.87
C LEU A 151 -10.77 -7.67 11.95
N ALA A 152 -9.92 -6.68 12.24
CA ALA A 152 -8.95 -6.77 13.33
C ALA A 152 -9.63 -6.83 14.71
N GLN A 153 -10.79 -6.17 14.89
CA GLN A 153 -11.58 -6.27 16.12
C GLN A 153 -12.27 -7.63 16.27
N ARG A 154 -12.51 -8.36 15.17
CA ARG A 154 -13.17 -9.67 15.14
C ARG A 154 -12.21 -10.86 15.12
N GLY A 155 -10.90 -10.63 14.93
CA GLY A 155 -9.89 -11.70 14.90
C GLY A 155 -10.00 -12.64 13.68
N GLU A 156 -10.64 -12.20 12.60
CA GLU A 156 -10.88 -13.02 11.42
C GLU A 156 -9.76 -12.87 10.38
N CYS A 157 -8.99 -13.95 10.18
CA CYS A 157 -7.94 -14.05 9.17
C CYS A 157 -8.51 -14.50 7.81
N GLY A 158 -8.75 -13.55 6.89
CA GLY A 158 -9.02 -13.90 5.48
C GLY A 158 -8.88 -12.70 4.55
N VAL A 159 -7.99 -12.77 3.53
CA VAL A 159 -7.98 -11.80 2.42
C VAL A 159 -8.96 -12.26 1.36
N GLY A 160 -10.05 -11.52 1.18
CA GLY A 160 -10.70 -11.35 -0.11
C GLY A 160 -10.40 -9.93 -0.59
N LEU A 161 -10.15 -9.75 -1.89
CA LEU A 161 -10.32 -8.45 -2.53
C LEU A 161 -11.78 -8.03 -2.28
N ALA A 162 -12.02 -6.92 -1.59
CA ALA A 162 -13.37 -6.45 -1.33
C ALA A 162 -13.93 -5.85 -2.63
N PHE A 163 -14.52 -6.70 -3.48
CA PHE A 163 -15.46 -6.26 -4.49
C PHE A 163 -16.88 -6.42 -3.93
N HIS A 164 -17.62 -5.32 -3.86
CA HIS A 164 -19.09 -5.36 -3.94
C HIS A 164 -19.52 -4.70 -5.24
#